data_AF-A0A9E5QTS8-F1
#
_entry.id   AF-A0A9E5QTS8-F1
#
_cell.length_a   1.000
_cell.length_b   1.000
_cell.length_c   1.000
_cell.angle_alpha   90.00
_cell.angle_beta   90.00
_cell.angle_gamma   90.00
#
_symmetry.space_group_name_H-M   'P 1'
#
loop_
_entity.id
_entity.type
_entity.pdbx_description
1 polymer ?
#
loop_
_entity_poly.entity_id
_entity_poly.type
_entity_poly.pdbx_seq_one_letter_code
_entity_poly.pdbx_strand_id
1 'polypeptide(L)'
;MKKLLFSVCALILASGWLWGQASPGSFSVVQTDTTEFPTLRVTIQMNQSVQPIETDFRVLDESKDTLQFSLSSVGGEEEASSGRVVFFLIDASGYTEGLPLENFKKAVNESIDELILENDVINVGYFNRPQEDASVLRMLSYEFTRNLPQIKDRVRNKITTALEDSLGGQSIAFKAIKEALDFIGRSPDKGRRLLIVISGAPDNTNTAFTTDDLIDLAERNEVLINTINFKINNAFSPDIYARLSLNTQGQSTNARTSTDIKNAIGDIMESRAESETPGVQQYLLTFITRAPADGNLHQYTLLYRDEPPVVINYPAPGVAPSGGGNFFANYWWLIFIVGGLVLGLAYYYYNEMQIRRQEEDEAEAELMAQQEEEKRRIQQQASQQVESLREQNIRLQEQLRFKEQELARKIEEVPTVVPSQKIDPKNTIIGSGGGAPVLKVVAGSF
;
A
#
# COMPACT_ATOMS: atom_id res chain seq x y z
N MET A 1 11.47 -24.91 -26.64
CA MET A 1 12.92 -24.99 -26.36
C MET A 1 13.54 -23.68 -25.87
N LYS A 2 13.19 -22.50 -26.40
CA LYS A 2 13.75 -21.21 -25.92
C LYS A 2 13.39 -20.81 -24.47
N LYS A 3 12.26 -21.28 -23.92
CA LYS A 3 11.87 -21.04 -22.52
C LYS A 3 12.61 -21.92 -21.49
N LEU A 4 13.24 -23.01 -21.93
CA LEU A 4 13.96 -23.93 -21.02
C LEU A 4 15.37 -23.42 -20.70
N LEU A 5 16.04 -22.76 -21.65
CA LEU A 5 17.42 -22.28 -21.45
C LEU A 5 17.51 -21.07 -20.51
N PHE A 6 16.52 -20.16 -20.57
CA PHE A 6 16.47 -18.98 -19.70
C PHE A 6 16.15 -19.34 -18.24
N SER A 7 15.36 -20.40 -18.02
CA SER A 7 15.03 -20.88 -16.68
C SER A 7 16.19 -21.61 -16.01
N VAL A 8 17.10 -22.21 -16.77
CA VAL A 8 18.27 -22.94 -16.22
C VAL A 8 19.40 -21.97 -15.84
N CYS A 9 19.62 -20.88 -16.59
CA CYS A 9 20.62 -19.87 -16.21
C CYS A 9 20.17 -19.02 -15.01
N ALA A 10 18.87 -18.77 -14.84
CA ALA A 10 18.34 -18.11 -13.64
C ALA A 10 18.42 -19.00 -12.39
N LEU A 11 18.30 -20.32 -12.53
CA LEU A 11 18.41 -21.26 -11.41
C LEU A 11 19.86 -21.41 -10.91
N ILE A 12 20.85 -21.37 -11.81
CA ILE A 12 22.28 -21.53 -11.45
C ILE A 12 22.85 -20.29 -10.77
N LEU A 13 22.31 -19.09 -11.05
CA LEU A 13 22.70 -17.85 -10.36
C LEU A 13 22.01 -17.67 -8.98
N ALA A 14 20.89 -18.35 -8.73
CA ALA A 14 20.20 -18.32 -7.44
C ALA A 14 20.71 -19.37 -6.44
N SER A 15 21.43 -20.41 -6.90
CA SER A 15 21.92 -21.51 -6.05
C SER A 15 23.31 -21.28 -5.43
N GLY A 16 23.92 -20.10 -5.60
CA GLY A 16 25.30 -19.85 -5.19
C GLY A 16 25.53 -19.42 -3.73
N TRP A 17 24.49 -19.10 -2.96
CA TRP A 17 24.63 -18.35 -1.71
C TRP A 17 23.82 -18.90 -0.52
N LEU A 18 23.60 -20.22 -0.46
CA LEU A 18 22.98 -20.86 0.70
C LEU A 18 23.81 -22.08 1.13
N TRP A 19 25.05 -21.84 1.52
CA TRP A 19 25.83 -22.80 2.32
C TRP A 19 25.68 -22.44 3.80
N GLY A 20 24.45 -22.51 4.30
CA GLY A 20 24.21 -22.55 5.74
C GLY A 20 24.62 -23.94 6.24
N GLN A 21 25.82 -24.06 6.83
CA GLN A 21 26.12 -25.24 7.63
C GLN A 21 25.22 -25.20 8.86
N ALA A 22 24.18 -26.04 8.87
CA ALA A 22 23.40 -26.31 10.06
C ALA A 22 24.28 -27.06 11.06
N SER A 23 25.01 -26.34 11.90
CA SER A 23 25.66 -26.91 13.07
C SER A 23 24.58 -27.20 14.13
N PRO A 24 24.55 -28.39 14.73
CA PRO A 24 23.73 -28.67 15.91
C PRO A 24 24.37 -27.96 17.11
N GLY A 25 24.14 -26.65 17.21
CA GLY A 25 24.56 -25.78 18.30
C GLY A 25 23.41 -24.87 18.71
N SER A 26 23.53 -24.22 19.86
CA SER A 26 22.50 -23.27 20.31
C SER A 26 22.53 -21.95 19.54
N PHE A 27 23.49 -21.79 18.63
CA PHE A 27 23.54 -20.72 17.64
C PHE A 27 23.96 -21.23 16.25
N SER A 28 23.59 -20.47 15.22
CA SER A 28 24.02 -20.66 13.84
C SER A 28 24.44 -19.33 13.24
N VAL A 29 25.49 -19.32 12.42
CA VAL A 29 25.86 -18.14 11.64
C VAL A 29 24.99 -18.09 10.39
N VAL A 30 24.23 -17.00 10.24
CA VAL A 30 23.32 -16.78 9.11
C VAL A 30 24.09 -16.18 7.93
N GLN A 31 24.89 -15.14 8.20
CA GLN A 31 25.58 -14.38 7.15
C GLN A 31 26.84 -13.70 7.68
N THR A 32 27.86 -13.60 6.84
CA THR A 32 29.06 -12.78 7.04
C THR A 32 29.10 -11.73 5.93
N ASP A 33 28.99 -10.46 6.28
CA ASP A 33 29.12 -9.32 5.36
C ASP A 33 30.57 -8.80 5.39
N THR A 34 31.16 -8.70 4.20
CA THR A 34 32.55 -8.32 3.93
C THR A 34 32.64 -6.98 3.17
N THR A 35 31.54 -6.24 3.02
CA THR A 35 31.49 -5.00 2.21
C THR A 35 32.36 -3.86 2.77
N GLU A 36 32.54 -3.81 4.10
CA GLU A 36 33.34 -2.80 4.82
C GLU A 36 34.72 -3.33 5.26
N PHE A 37 35.30 -4.26 4.49
CA PHE A 37 36.58 -4.87 4.81
C PHE A 37 37.67 -3.83 5.15
N PRO A 38 38.46 -4.00 6.24
CA PRO A 38 38.66 -5.22 7.04
C PRO A 38 37.63 -5.45 8.16
N THR A 39 36.58 -4.63 8.24
CA THR A 39 35.49 -4.83 9.20
C THR A 39 34.54 -5.90 8.68
N LEU A 40 34.34 -6.95 9.46
CA LEU A 40 33.37 -8.01 9.19
C LEU A 40 32.15 -7.82 10.07
N ARG A 41 30.97 -7.98 9.48
CA ARG A 41 29.68 -7.96 10.19
C ARG A 41 29.04 -9.33 10.07
N VAL A 42 28.87 -10.01 11.18
CA VAL A 42 28.42 -11.41 11.24
C VAL A 42 27.06 -11.48 11.89
N THR A 43 26.05 -11.90 11.14
CA THR A 43 24.72 -12.17 11.68
C THR A 43 24.68 -13.58 12.25
N ILE A 44 24.45 -13.68 13.54
CA ILE A 44 24.26 -14.94 14.27
C ILE A 44 22.80 -15.06 14.69
N GLN A 45 22.27 -16.28 14.64
CA GLN A 45 20.93 -16.61 15.08
C GLN A 45 21.07 -17.56 16.28
N MET A 46 20.35 -17.27 17.35
CA MET A 46 20.41 -18.04 18.59
C MET A 46 19.07 -18.66 18.94
N ASN A 47 19.11 -19.93 19.34
CA ASN A 47 17.94 -20.71 19.71
C ASN A 47 17.76 -20.78 21.25
N GLN A 48 17.86 -19.65 21.95
CA GLN A 48 17.84 -19.63 23.42
C GLN A 48 16.87 -18.61 24.00
N SER A 49 16.27 -18.96 25.14
CA SER A 49 15.44 -18.08 25.97
C SER A 49 16.24 -17.06 26.80
N VAL A 50 17.57 -17.15 26.78
CA VAL A 50 18.47 -16.27 27.54
C VAL A 50 19.29 -15.45 26.55
N GLN A 51 19.19 -14.13 26.65
CA GLN A 51 19.98 -13.20 25.84
C GLN A 51 21.48 -13.43 26.09
N PRO A 52 22.30 -13.63 25.04
CA PRO A 52 23.73 -13.76 25.19
C PRO A 52 24.31 -12.40 25.62
N ILE A 53 25.40 -12.46 26.36
CA ILE A 53 26.23 -11.29 26.65
C ILE A 53 27.53 -11.38 25.87
N GLU A 54 28.17 -10.25 25.60
CA GLU A 54 29.40 -10.19 24.81
C GLU A 54 30.48 -11.15 25.33
N THR A 55 30.59 -11.32 26.65
CA THR A 55 31.56 -12.23 27.28
C THR A 55 31.32 -13.72 27.01
N ASP A 56 30.14 -14.10 26.51
CA ASP A 56 29.84 -15.48 26.12
C ASP A 56 30.56 -15.88 24.83
N PHE A 57 30.99 -14.90 24.02
CA PHE A 57 31.63 -15.11 22.73
C PHE A 57 33.14 -14.87 22.77
N ARG A 58 33.86 -15.64 21.95
CA ARG A 58 35.23 -15.31 21.54
C ARG A 58 35.36 -15.47 20.03
N VAL A 59 35.92 -14.45 19.40
CA VAL A 59 36.24 -14.47 17.98
C VAL A 59 37.74 -14.71 17.84
N LEU A 60 38.13 -15.76 17.13
CA LEU A 60 39.51 -16.05 16.81
C LEU A 60 39.75 -15.87 15.32
N ASP A 61 40.86 -15.22 14.97
CA ASP A 61 41.31 -15.10 13.58
C ASP A 61 41.94 -16.42 13.08
N GLU A 62 42.37 -16.45 11.82
CA GLU A 62 43.05 -17.61 11.21
C GLU A 62 44.33 -18.00 11.97
N SER A 63 45.04 -17.02 12.56
CA SER A 63 46.20 -17.24 13.43
C SER A 63 45.85 -17.79 14.82
N LYS A 64 44.57 -17.95 15.13
CA LYS A 64 43.99 -18.29 16.45
C LYS A 64 44.17 -17.20 17.52
N ASP A 65 44.50 -15.98 17.11
CA ASP A 65 44.52 -14.84 18.01
C ASP A 65 43.10 -14.33 18.30
N THR A 66 42.85 -13.94 19.55
CA THR A 66 41.57 -13.34 19.94
C THR A 66 41.42 -11.95 19.33
N LEU A 67 40.30 -11.74 18.63
CA LEU A 67 39.91 -10.44 18.08
C LEU A 67 38.97 -9.73 19.06
N GLN A 68 39.08 -8.41 19.12
CA GLN A 68 38.06 -7.57 19.76
C GLN A 68 36.86 -7.48 18.83
N PHE A 69 35.66 -7.58 19.39
CA PHE A 69 34.40 -7.50 18.65
C PHE A 69 33.38 -6.71 19.46
N SER A 70 32.26 -6.40 18.83
CA SER A 70 31.07 -5.85 19.46
C SER A 70 29.88 -6.72 19.10
N LEU A 71 28.91 -6.85 20.01
CA LEU A 71 27.70 -7.63 19.81
C LEU A 71 26.48 -6.71 20.01
N SER A 72 25.63 -6.60 19.00
CA SER A 72 24.34 -5.91 19.08
C SER A 72 23.21 -6.82 18.61
N SER A 73 21.96 -6.58 19.04
CA SER A 73 20.80 -7.35 18.53
C SER A 73 20.34 -6.78 17.18
N VAL A 74 20.17 -7.64 16.17
CA VAL A 74 19.60 -7.24 14.88
C VAL A 74 18.11 -7.00 15.12
N GLY A 75 17.67 -5.74 14.97
CA GLY A 75 16.30 -5.29 15.32
C GLY A 75 16.21 -4.45 16.61
N GLY A 76 17.30 -4.30 17.38
CA GLY A 76 17.25 -3.61 18.67
C GLY A 76 17.72 -2.14 18.69
N GLU A 77 18.53 -1.69 17.73
CA GLU A 77 19.14 -0.34 17.81
C GLU A 77 18.37 0.75 17.02
N GLU A 78 17.71 0.42 15.90
CA GLU A 78 16.89 1.40 15.18
C GLU A 78 15.53 1.66 15.87
N GLU A 79 14.88 0.64 16.46
CA GLU A 79 13.63 0.87 17.19
C GLU A 79 13.84 1.54 18.55
N ALA A 80 14.91 1.18 19.28
CA ALA A 80 15.18 1.78 20.60
C ALA A 80 15.57 3.27 20.53
N SER A 81 16.06 3.74 19.38
CA SER A 81 16.42 5.16 19.17
C SER A 81 15.29 5.99 18.55
N SER A 82 14.29 5.37 17.90
CA SER A 82 13.21 6.06 17.18
C SER A 82 12.12 6.71 18.06
N GLY A 83 12.16 6.51 19.39
CA GLY A 83 11.12 6.97 20.31
C GLY A 83 9.81 6.21 20.15
N ARG A 84 8.85 6.43 21.06
CA ARG A 84 7.52 5.81 21.00
C ARG A 84 6.45 6.85 20.71
N VAL A 85 5.41 6.46 19.97
CA VAL A 85 4.19 7.25 19.78
C VAL A 85 3.13 6.66 20.70
N VAL A 86 2.90 7.29 21.85
CA VAL A 86 2.04 6.74 22.91
C VAL A 86 0.71 7.48 22.95
N PHE A 87 -0.38 6.74 22.78
CA PHE A 87 -1.73 7.28 22.91
C PHE A 87 -2.47 6.61 24.05
N PHE A 88 -2.84 7.39 25.08
CA PHE A 88 -3.76 6.91 26.12
C PHE A 88 -5.20 7.22 25.73
N LEU A 89 -6.06 6.20 25.68
CA LEU A 89 -7.49 6.34 25.45
C LEU A 89 -8.25 6.01 26.74
N ILE A 90 -8.85 7.02 27.36
CA ILE A 90 -9.48 6.91 28.68
C ILE A 90 -11.01 6.88 28.54
N ASP A 91 -11.64 5.86 29.10
CA ASP A 91 -13.08 5.79 29.23
C ASP A 91 -13.59 6.78 30.28
N ALA A 92 -14.35 7.78 29.83
CA ALA A 92 -15.05 8.76 30.67
C ALA A 92 -16.58 8.65 30.46
N SER A 93 -17.09 7.44 30.18
CA SER A 93 -18.52 7.16 30.19
C SER A 93 -19.11 7.26 31.60
N GLY A 94 -20.44 7.23 31.70
CA GLY A 94 -21.13 7.20 33.00
C GLY A 94 -20.79 5.97 33.85
N TYR A 95 -20.26 4.88 33.26
CA TYR A 95 -19.81 3.72 34.04
C TYR A 95 -18.59 4.02 34.90
N THR A 96 -17.72 4.92 34.44
CA THR A 96 -16.42 5.17 35.08
C THR A 96 -16.47 6.40 35.98
N GLU A 97 -17.65 6.98 36.21
CA GLU A 97 -17.85 8.14 37.05
C GLU A 97 -17.33 7.93 38.49
N GLY A 98 -16.70 8.97 39.03
CA GLY A 98 -16.16 8.98 40.39
C GLY A 98 -14.81 8.27 40.48
N LEU A 99 -14.71 7.30 41.42
CA LEU A 99 -13.44 6.67 41.78
C LEU A 99 -12.71 5.98 40.61
N PRO A 100 -13.38 5.27 39.67
CA PRO A 100 -12.70 4.68 38.52
C PRO A 100 -11.99 5.73 37.66
N LEU A 101 -12.68 6.80 37.26
CA LEU A 101 -12.09 7.86 36.45
C LEU A 101 -10.94 8.57 37.18
N GLU A 102 -11.08 8.82 38.48
CA GLU A 102 -9.99 9.40 39.28
C GLU A 102 -8.77 8.47 39.36
N ASN A 103 -8.98 7.14 39.44
CA ASN A 103 -7.89 6.17 39.33
C ASN A 103 -7.21 6.23 37.96
N PHE A 104 -7.97 6.38 36.86
CA PHE A 104 -7.42 6.45 35.51
C PHE A 104 -6.55 7.70 35.36
N LYS A 105 -7.09 8.86 35.73
CA LYS A 105 -6.39 10.15 35.68
C LYS A 105 -5.13 10.14 36.53
N LYS A 106 -5.18 9.55 37.73
CA LYS A 106 -4.02 9.43 38.61
C LYS A 106 -2.95 8.53 38.00
N ALA A 107 -3.31 7.32 37.56
CA ALA A 107 -2.38 6.35 37.01
C ALA A 107 -1.68 6.87 35.74
N VAL A 108 -2.42 7.50 34.83
CA VAL A 108 -1.87 8.09 33.60
C VAL A 108 -0.92 9.23 33.94
N ASN A 109 -1.29 10.12 34.87
CA ASN A 109 -0.41 11.21 35.28
C ASN A 109 0.90 10.72 35.91
N GLU A 110 0.85 9.70 36.77
CA GLU A 110 2.04 9.09 37.39
C GLU A 110 2.88 8.35 36.35
N SER A 111 2.25 7.67 35.39
CA SER A 111 2.95 6.99 34.30
C SER A 111 3.69 7.94 33.37
N ILE A 112 3.14 9.15 33.13
CA ILE A 112 3.80 10.16 32.31
C ILE A 112 5.13 10.61 32.91
N ASP A 113 5.23 10.72 34.24
CA ASP A 113 6.46 11.16 34.90
C ASP A 113 7.56 10.10 34.88
N GLU A 114 7.18 8.83 34.94
CA GLU A 114 8.13 7.74 35.20
C GLU A 114 8.47 6.92 33.95
N LEU A 115 7.53 6.80 33.00
CA LEU A 115 7.62 5.82 31.91
C LEU A 115 7.79 6.45 30.54
N ILE A 116 7.53 7.75 30.38
CA ILE A 116 7.69 8.47 29.11
C ILE A 116 9.11 9.01 29.01
N LEU A 117 9.84 8.60 27.98
CA LEU A 117 11.24 8.96 27.74
C LEU A 117 11.33 10.24 26.89
N GLU A 118 12.51 10.86 26.86
CA GLU A 118 12.76 12.11 26.15
C GLU A 118 12.39 12.04 24.65
N ASN A 119 12.62 10.87 24.02
CA ASN A 119 12.36 10.62 22.61
C ASN A 119 10.92 10.17 22.31
N ASP A 120 10.08 9.98 23.32
CA ASP A 120 8.67 9.65 23.11
C ASP A 120 7.81 10.88 22.84
N VAL A 121 6.77 10.70 22.04
CA VAL A 121 5.69 11.66 21.89
C VAL A 121 4.40 11.05 22.41
N ILE A 122 3.60 11.86 23.08
CA ILE A 122 2.38 11.41 23.76
C ILE A 122 1.18 12.23 23.33
N ASN A 123 0.02 11.57 23.25
CA ASN A 123 -1.26 12.23 23.34
C ASN A 123 -2.20 11.44 24.25
N VAL A 124 -3.23 12.12 24.74
CA VAL A 124 -4.27 11.51 25.55
C VAL A 124 -5.61 11.92 24.96
N GLY A 125 -6.44 10.92 24.67
CA GLY A 125 -7.83 11.11 24.34
C GLY A 125 -8.70 10.53 25.44
N TYR A 126 -9.91 11.05 25.56
CA TYR A 126 -10.95 10.40 26.34
C TYR A 126 -12.23 10.34 25.53
N PHE A 127 -13.06 9.36 25.83
CA PHE A 127 -14.35 9.23 25.18
C PHE A 127 -15.47 9.23 26.20
N ASN A 128 -16.53 9.92 25.83
CA ASN A 128 -17.80 9.93 26.53
C ASN A 128 -18.91 9.97 25.47
N ARG A 129 -20.18 9.91 25.88
CA ARG A 129 -21.29 9.94 24.93
C ARG A 129 -21.20 11.22 24.08
N PRO A 130 -21.26 11.12 22.73
CA PRO A 130 -21.26 12.28 21.87
C PRO A 130 -22.52 13.11 22.13
N GLN A 131 -22.37 14.44 22.13
CA GLN A 131 -23.49 15.31 21.80
C GLN A 131 -23.83 15.06 20.32
N GLU A 132 -25.10 15.20 19.93
CA GLU A 132 -25.54 14.96 18.54
C GLU A 132 -24.56 15.62 17.54
N ASP A 133 -24.11 14.84 16.54
CA ASP A 133 -23.13 15.19 15.51
C ASP A 133 -21.67 15.49 15.94
N ALA A 134 -21.29 15.21 17.19
CA ALA A 134 -19.90 15.37 17.64
C ALA A 134 -19.03 14.10 17.53
N SER A 135 -17.71 14.30 17.36
CA SER A 135 -16.68 13.28 17.56
C SER A 135 -16.83 12.62 18.93
N VAL A 136 -16.69 11.29 19.00
CA VAL A 136 -16.77 10.55 20.27
C VAL A 136 -15.45 10.67 21.04
N LEU A 137 -14.34 10.72 20.30
CA LEU A 137 -13.03 10.98 20.85
C LEU A 137 -12.85 12.48 21.12
N ARG A 138 -12.52 12.81 22.37
CA ARG A 138 -12.10 14.14 22.81
C ARG A 138 -10.60 14.11 23.07
N MET A 139 -9.88 14.74 22.17
CA MET A 139 -8.43 14.86 22.21
C MET A 139 -7.99 15.92 23.22
N LEU A 140 -7.01 15.61 24.07
CA LEU A 140 -6.42 16.61 24.97
C LEU A 140 -5.43 17.50 24.25
N SER A 141 -4.81 17.06 23.15
CA SER A 141 -3.95 17.87 22.29
C SER A 141 -4.28 17.64 20.82
N TYR A 142 -4.09 18.67 19.97
CA TYR A 142 -4.33 18.58 18.54
C TYR A 142 -3.31 17.66 17.83
N GLU A 143 -2.09 17.61 18.35
CA GLU A 143 -0.99 16.79 17.86
C GLU A 143 -0.30 16.06 19.01
N PHE A 144 0.43 14.99 18.68
CA PHE A 144 1.35 14.36 19.62
C PHE A 144 2.38 15.38 20.10
N THR A 145 2.75 15.31 21.38
CA THR A 145 3.61 16.31 21.98
C THR A 145 4.62 15.71 22.96
N ARG A 146 5.72 16.44 23.15
CA ARG A 146 6.70 16.19 24.21
C ARG A 146 6.46 17.08 25.45
N ASN A 147 5.44 17.95 25.42
CA ASN A 147 5.10 18.83 26.54
C ASN A 147 4.33 18.08 27.63
N LEU A 148 5.06 17.24 28.38
CA LEU A 148 4.50 16.40 29.44
C LEU A 148 3.76 17.22 30.52
N PRO A 149 4.28 18.37 31.01
CA PRO A 149 3.57 19.18 32.01
C PRO A 149 2.19 19.63 31.53
N GLN A 150 2.07 20.03 30.26
CA GLN A 150 0.80 20.45 29.68
C GLN A 150 -0.18 19.29 29.55
N ILE A 151 0.26 18.12 29.08
CA ILE A 151 -0.60 16.94 28.98
C ILE A 151 -1.10 16.54 30.37
N LYS A 152 -0.23 16.49 31.38
CA LYS A 152 -0.62 16.15 32.75
C LYS A 152 -1.68 17.09 33.33
N ASP A 153 -1.49 18.40 33.14
CA ASP A 153 -2.48 19.39 33.57
C ASP A 153 -3.84 19.14 32.89
N ARG A 154 -3.83 18.87 31.58
CA ARG A 154 -5.05 18.56 30.83
C ARG A 154 -5.69 17.25 31.29
N VAL A 155 -4.93 16.20 31.59
CA VAL A 155 -5.46 14.93 32.13
C VAL A 155 -6.18 15.18 33.46
N ARG A 156 -5.57 15.99 34.34
CA ARG A 156 -6.16 16.32 35.64
C ARG A 156 -7.45 17.13 35.53
N ASN A 157 -7.49 18.09 34.60
CA ASN A 157 -8.50 19.15 34.62
C ASN A 157 -9.56 19.06 33.51
N LYS A 158 -9.30 18.37 32.38
CA LYS A 158 -10.17 18.39 31.19
C LYS A 158 -10.94 17.09 30.94
N ILE A 159 -10.53 15.99 31.55
CA ILE A 159 -11.26 14.72 31.42
C ILE A 159 -12.43 14.73 32.38
N THR A 160 -13.64 14.73 31.83
CA THR A 160 -14.89 14.74 32.60
C THR A 160 -15.86 13.72 32.03
N THR A 161 -16.69 13.15 32.88
CA THR A 161 -17.85 12.35 32.45
C THR A 161 -18.90 13.25 31.79
N ALA A 162 -19.72 12.66 30.92
CA ALA A 162 -20.93 13.34 30.46
C ALA A 162 -21.92 13.43 31.64
N LEU A 163 -22.46 14.63 31.89
CA LEU A 163 -23.47 14.87 32.92
C LEU A 163 -24.69 13.97 32.68
N GLU A 164 -25.21 13.42 33.76
CA GLU A 164 -26.35 12.50 33.85
C GLU A 164 -27.43 12.79 32.79
N ASP A 165 -27.61 11.85 31.87
CA ASP A 165 -28.92 11.64 31.27
C ASP A 165 -29.32 10.20 31.54
N SER A 166 -30.47 10.09 32.22
CA SER A 166 -31.37 8.99 32.60
C SER A 166 -31.39 7.65 31.83
N LEU A 167 -30.53 7.44 30.83
CA LEU A 167 -30.43 6.23 30.02
C LEU A 167 -29.05 5.61 30.22
N GLY A 168 -29.01 4.65 31.15
CA GLY A 168 -27.87 3.89 31.67
C GLY A 168 -26.59 3.92 30.85
N GLY A 169 -25.50 4.32 31.51
CA GLY A 169 -24.14 4.45 30.96
C GLY A 169 -23.88 3.57 29.75
N GLN A 170 -23.69 4.18 28.59
CA GLN A 170 -23.29 3.46 27.39
C GLN A 170 -21.84 3.82 27.08
N SER A 171 -21.06 2.80 26.73
CA SER A 171 -19.70 2.95 26.23
C SER A 171 -19.73 2.82 24.71
N ILE A 172 -18.95 3.67 24.03
CA ILE A 172 -18.79 3.69 22.58
C ILE A 172 -17.30 3.54 22.27
N ALA A 173 -16.70 2.52 22.89
CA ALA A 173 -15.26 2.34 22.87
C ALA A 173 -14.77 2.03 21.45
N PHE A 174 -15.51 1.25 20.66
CA PHE A 174 -15.07 0.85 19.33
C PHE A 174 -14.91 2.05 18.39
N LYS A 175 -15.88 2.97 18.38
CA LYS A 175 -15.77 4.20 17.58
C LYS A 175 -14.61 5.09 18.07
N ALA A 176 -14.39 5.19 19.39
CA ALA A 176 -13.29 5.95 19.95
C ALA A 176 -11.92 5.34 19.61
N ILE A 177 -11.79 4.00 19.67
CA ILE A 177 -10.60 3.26 19.25
C ILE A 177 -10.33 3.52 17.77
N LYS A 178 -11.34 3.43 16.91
CA LYS A 178 -11.24 3.74 15.47
C LYS A 178 -10.70 5.15 15.24
N GLU A 179 -11.31 6.15 15.88
CA GLU A 179 -10.88 7.56 15.78
C GLU A 179 -9.45 7.76 16.31
N ALA A 180 -9.06 7.05 17.37
CA ALA A 180 -7.71 7.09 17.91
C ALA A 180 -6.68 6.44 16.97
N LEU A 181 -7.01 5.29 16.37
CA LEU A 181 -6.16 4.63 15.38
C LEU A 181 -5.93 5.51 14.15
N ASP A 182 -6.98 6.15 13.63
CA ASP A 182 -6.84 7.13 12.55
C ASP A 182 -5.94 8.31 12.93
N PHE A 183 -6.06 8.80 14.17
CA PHE A 183 -5.22 9.88 14.68
C PHE A 183 -3.76 9.46 14.79
N ILE A 184 -3.49 8.29 15.36
CA ILE A 184 -2.14 7.71 15.50
C ILE A 184 -1.52 7.47 14.11
N GLY A 185 -2.27 6.88 13.17
CA GLY A 185 -1.79 6.58 11.82
C GLY A 185 -1.44 7.81 10.97
N ARG A 186 -1.93 9.00 11.34
CA ARG A 186 -1.57 10.29 10.71
C ARG A 186 -0.33 10.93 11.32
N SER A 187 0.20 10.39 12.41
CA SER A 187 1.40 10.94 13.05
C SER A 187 2.61 10.83 12.12
N PRO A 188 3.39 11.90 11.91
CA PRO A 188 4.62 11.84 11.13
C PRO A 188 5.77 11.13 11.86
N ASP A 189 5.63 10.92 13.18
CA ASP A 189 6.65 10.26 14.00
C ASP A 189 6.79 8.77 13.64
N LYS A 190 8.05 8.32 13.49
CA LYS A 190 8.42 6.98 13.01
C LYS A 190 8.73 5.98 14.12
N GLY A 191 8.28 6.27 15.33
CA GLY A 191 8.48 5.43 16.49
C GLY A 191 7.46 4.29 16.61
N ARG A 192 7.73 3.34 17.51
CA ARG A 192 6.75 2.30 17.86
C ARG A 192 5.44 2.91 18.33
N ARG A 193 4.32 2.53 17.71
CA ARG A 193 3.00 3.12 17.99
C ARG A 193 2.21 2.26 18.98
N LEU A 194 1.81 2.88 20.08
CA LEU A 194 1.08 2.23 21.17
C LEU A 194 -0.26 2.93 21.39
N LEU A 195 -1.35 2.18 21.35
CA LEU A 195 -2.64 2.61 21.84
C LEU A 195 -2.90 1.89 23.17
N ILE A 196 -3.04 2.62 24.27
CA ILE A 196 -3.35 2.07 25.59
C ILE A 196 -4.78 2.47 25.96
N VAL A 197 -5.69 1.51 25.90
CA VAL A 197 -7.12 1.70 26.20
C VAL A 197 -7.38 1.36 27.66
N ILE A 198 -7.90 2.32 28.44
CA ILE A 198 -8.24 2.13 29.85
C ILE A 198 -9.75 2.26 29.99
N SER A 199 -10.43 1.15 30.25
CA SER A 199 -11.90 1.12 30.35
C SER A 199 -12.36 0.11 31.40
N GLY A 200 -13.46 0.43 32.08
CA GLY A 200 -14.18 -0.53 32.93
C GLY A 200 -15.59 -0.86 32.44
N ALA A 201 -15.97 -0.36 31.25
CA ALA A 201 -17.30 -0.53 30.70
C ALA A 201 -17.31 -1.59 29.58
N PRO A 202 -18.35 -2.43 29.50
CA PRO A 202 -18.63 -3.18 28.27
C PRO A 202 -18.91 -2.21 27.13
N ASP A 203 -18.34 -2.46 25.95
CA ASP A 203 -18.85 -1.81 24.75
C ASP A 203 -20.26 -2.36 24.49
N ASN A 204 -21.26 -1.53 24.73
CA ASN A 204 -22.67 -1.93 24.76
C ASN A 204 -23.50 -1.16 23.72
N THR A 205 -22.82 -0.53 22.77
CA THR A 205 -23.46 0.16 21.66
C THR A 205 -23.35 -0.65 20.38
N ASN A 206 -24.45 -0.67 19.63
CA ASN A 206 -24.50 -1.29 18.30
C ASN A 206 -23.75 -0.37 17.32
N THR A 207 -22.41 -0.36 17.40
CA THR A 207 -21.59 0.41 16.48
C THR A 207 -21.50 -0.33 15.14
N ALA A 208 -21.29 0.42 14.04
CA ALA A 208 -21.09 -0.18 12.72
C ALA A 208 -19.71 -0.84 12.56
N PHE A 209 -18.87 -0.82 13.60
CA PHE A 209 -17.51 -1.33 13.57
C PHE A 209 -17.42 -2.64 14.34
N THR A 210 -16.67 -3.58 13.80
CA THR A 210 -16.41 -4.88 14.41
C THR A 210 -15.01 -4.93 15.02
N THR A 211 -14.73 -5.97 15.83
CA THR A 211 -13.38 -6.23 16.34
C THR A 211 -12.38 -6.40 15.19
N ASP A 212 -12.77 -7.08 14.12
CA ASP A 212 -11.90 -7.35 12.97
C ASP A 212 -11.58 -6.05 12.20
N ASP A 213 -12.56 -5.14 12.05
CA ASP A 213 -12.31 -3.83 11.43
C ASP A 213 -11.25 -3.00 12.17
N LEU A 214 -11.22 -3.10 13.50
CA LEU A 214 -10.25 -2.41 14.35
C LEU A 214 -8.87 -3.07 14.29
N ILE A 215 -8.81 -4.40 14.22
CA ILE A 215 -7.56 -5.16 14.03
C ILE A 215 -6.94 -4.77 12.68
N ASP A 216 -7.71 -4.84 11.59
CA ASP A 216 -7.24 -4.47 10.25
C ASP A 216 -6.76 -3.01 10.17
N LEU A 217 -7.40 -2.10 10.89
CA LEU A 217 -6.98 -0.70 10.96
C LEU A 217 -5.69 -0.53 11.78
N ALA A 218 -5.56 -1.26 12.88
CA ALA A 218 -4.36 -1.22 13.72
C ALA A 218 -3.14 -1.81 13.01
N GLU A 219 -3.30 -2.95 12.33
CA GLU A 219 -2.24 -3.56 11.51
C GLU A 219 -1.78 -2.62 10.40
N ARG A 220 -2.71 -2.01 9.65
CA ARG A 220 -2.39 -1.04 8.58
C ARG A 220 -1.64 0.18 9.09
N ASN A 221 -1.92 0.61 10.32
CA ASN A 221 -1.26 1.76 10.94
C ASN A 221 -0.06 1.35 11.82
N GLU A 222 0.28 0.06 11.88
CA GLU A 222 1.34 -0.51 12.73
C GLU A 222 1.21 -0.11 14.21
N VAL A 223 -0.03 -0.17 14.74
CA VAL A 223 -0.34 0.22 16.12
C VAL A 223 -0.62 -1.00 16.98
N LEU A 224 0.10 -1.13 18.10
CA LEU A 224 -0.18 -2.14 19.10
C LEU A 224 -1.31 -1.66 20.02
N ILE A 225 -2.46 -2.37 20.02
CA ILE A 225 -3.56 -2.06 20.93
C ILE A 225 -3.33 -2.80 22.25
N ASN A 226 -3.15 -2.05 23.32
CA ASN A 226 -3.02 -2.56 24.67
C ASN A 226 -4.26 -2.15 25.46
N THR A 227 -4.76 -3.03 26.32
CA THR A 227 -6.01 -2.82 27.04
C THR A 227 -5.82 -3.04 28.54
N ILE A 228 -6.41 -2.15 29.33
CA ILE A 228 -6.44 -2.22 30.79
C ILE A 228 -7.91 -2.26 31.21
N ASN A 229 -8.36 -3.46 31.54
CA ASN A 229 -9.73 -3.76 31.92
C ASN A 229 -9.93 -3.47 33.40
N PHE A 230 -10.57 -2.34 33.72
CA PHE A 230 -10.82 -1.92 35.09
C PHE A 230 -12.06 -2.61 35.67
N LYS A 231 -11.95 -3.08 36.91
CA LYS A 231 -13.04 -3.75 37.62
C LYS A 231 -14.06 -2.74 38.15
N ILE A 232 -15.32 -2.84 37.71
CA ILE A 232 -16.44 -2.03 38.21
C ILE A 232 -17.50 -2.95 38.82
N ASN A 233 -17.96 -2.64 40.04
CA ASN A 233 -19.05 -3.37 40.72
C ASN A 233 -18.88 -4.90 40.73
N ASN A 234 -17.64 -5.35 40.95
CA ASN A 234 -17.22 -6.75 40.95
C ASN A 234 -17.19 -7.49 39.60
N ALA A 235 -17.48 -6.83 38.49
CA ALA A 235 -17.34 -7.39 37.14
C ALA A 235 -16.17 -6.72 36.40
N PHE A 236 -15.56 -7.48 35.50
CA PHE A 236 -14.72 -6.92 34.45
C PHE A 236 -15.55 -6.75 33.19
N SER A 237 -15.14 -5.82 32.33
CA SER A 237 -15.69 -5.73 30.98
C SER A 237 -15.47 -7.05 30.22
N PRO A 238 -16.41 -7.50 29.37
CA PRO A 238 -16.28 -8.73 28.59
C PRO A 238 -15.00 -8.79 27.73
N ASP A 239 -14.63 -10.02 27.39
CA ASP A 239 -13.39 -10.50 26.72
C ASP A 239 -13.05 -9.87 25.34
N ILE A 240 -13.83 -8.90 24.89
CA ILE A 240 -13.72 -8.28 23.57
C ILE A 240 -12.45 -7.42 23.45
N TYR A 241 -12.05 -6.71 24.51
CA TYR A 241 -10.80 -5.95 24.54
C TYR A 241 -9.56 -6.85 24.56
N ALA A 242 -9.63 -8.00 25.23
CA ALA A 242 -8.54 -8.98 25.23
C ALA A 242 -8.28 -9.52 23.82
N ARG A 243 -9.34 -9.78 23.04
CA ARG A 243 -9.22 -10.18 21.63
C ARG A 243 -8.55 -9.10 20.77
N LEU A 244 -8.88 -7.82 20.95
CA LEU A 244 -8.19 -6.73 20.24
C LEU A 244 -6.69 -6.76 20.54
N SER A 245 -6.32 -6.76 21.82
CA SER A 245 -4.92 -6.74 22.20
C SER A 245 -4.13 -7.93 21.68
N LEU A 246 -4.65 -9.15 21.85
CA LEU A 246 -3.96 -10.36 21.41
C LEU A 246 -3.70 -10.37 19.90
N ASN A 247 -4.67 -9.96 19.08
CA ASN A 247 -4.54 -9.98 17.62
C ASN A 247 -3.68 -8.82 17.09
N THR A 248 -3.50 -7.74 17.85
CA THR A 248 -2.58 -6.64 17.49
C THR A 248 -1.24 -6.72 18.21
N GLN A 249 -0.84 -7.90 18.71
CA GLN A 249 0.41 -8.12 19.45
C GLN A 249 0.59 -7.23 20.69
N GLY A 250 -0.51 -6.73 21.24
CA GLY A 250 -0.55 -5.94 22.47
C GLY A 250 -0.95 -6.78 23.68
N GLN A 251 -0.90 -6.16 24.85
CA GLN A 251 -1.20 -6.80 26.13
C GLN A 251 -2.58 -6.40 26.66
N SER A 252 -3.23 -7.34 27.35
CA SER A 252 -4.51 -7.10 28.03
C SER A 252 -4.36 -7.46 29.50
N THR A 253 -4.54 -6.47 30.38
CA THR A 253 -4.35 -6.62 31.83
C THR A 253 -5.59 -6.19 32.59
N ASN A 254 -5.86 -6.85 33.71
CA ASN A 254 -6.97 -6.51 34.61
C ASN A 254 -6.48 -5.59 35.73
N ALA A 255 -7.23 -4.54 36.05
CA ALA A 255 -6.86 -3.57 37.08
C ALA A 255 -8.02 -3.26 38.04
N ARG A 256 -7.70 -2.84 39.28
CA ARG A 256 -8.69 -2.44 40.31
C ARG A 256 -8.37 -1.11 40.95
N THR A 257 -7.12 -0.68 40.89
CA THR A 257 -6.63 0.55 41.52
C THR A 257 -5.79 1.35 40.53
N SER A 258 -5.53 2.62 40.84
CA SER A 258 -4.57 3.43 40.09
C SER A 258 -3.17 2.80 40.03
N THR A 259 -2.73 2.14 41.10
CA THR A 259 -1.45 1.42 41.13
C THR A 259 -1.43 0.24 40.16
N ASP A 260 -2.50 -0.55 40.10
CA ASP A 260 -2.57 -1.68 39.15
C ASP A 260 -2.53 -1.18 37.69
N ILE A 261 -3.21 -0.07 37.40
CA ILE A 261 -3.20 0.55 36.07
C ILE A 261 -1.79 1.04 35.74
N LYS A 262 -1.13 1.74 36.67
CA LYS A 262 0.24 2.23 36.49
C LYS A 262 1.21 1.06 36.21
N ASN A 263 1.12 -0.01 36.99
CA ASN A 263 1.95 -1.20 36.78
C ASN A 263 1.70 -1.82 35.41
N ALA A 264 0.44 -1.95 35.00
CA ALA A 264 0.09 -2.45 33.67
C ALA A 264 0.64 -1.55 32.54
N ILE A 265 0.60 -0.22 32.71
CA ILE A 265 1.24 0.71 31.76
C ILE A 265 2.75 0.48 31.74
N GLY A 266 3.38 0.27 32.90
CA GLY A 266 4.80 -0.13 33.01
C GLY A 266 5.10 -1.37 32.17
N ASP A 267 4.38 -2.46 32.42
CA ASP A 267 4.54 -3.74 31.71
C ASP A 267 4.39 -3.57 30.20
N ILE A 268 3.37 -2.82 29.74
CA ILE A 268 3.15 -2.51 28.32
C ILE A 268 4.34 -1.74 27.73
N MET A 269 4.82 -0.73 28.45
CA MET A 269 5.88 0.16 27.98
C MET A 269 7.25 -0.52 27.96
N GLU A 270 7.47 -1.47 28.87
CA GLU A 270 8.66 -2.31 28.98
C GLU A 270 8.65 -3.50 28.04
N SER A 271 7.47 -4.06 27.73
CA SER A 271 7.33 -5.09 26.72
C SER A 271 7.84 -4.52 25.42
N ARG A 272 9.03 -4.97 24.99
CA ARG A 272 9.46 -4.82 23.61
C ARG A 272 8.52 -5.69 22.80
N ALA A 273 8.22 -5.31 21.56
CA ALA A 273 7.44 -6.19 20.71
C ALA A 273 8.26 -7.50 20.58
N GLU A 274 7.91 -8.52 21.35
CA GLU A 274 8.41 -9.89 21.23
C GLU A 274 7.78 -10.52 19.98
N SER A 275 7.86 -9.81 18.86
CA SER A 275 7.49 -10.28 17.54
C SER A 275 8.73 -10.89 16.87
N GLU A 276 9.49 -11.65 17.65
CA GLU A 276 10.38 -12.69 17.15
C GLU A 276 9.89 -13.98 17.81
N THR A 277 9.49 -14.93 16.95
CA THR A 277 9.09 -16.30 17.31
C THR A 277 9.79 -16.78 18.59
N PRO A 278 9.07 -17.18 19.65
CA PRO A 278 9.69 -17.57 20.90
C PRO A 278 10.73 -18.65 20.64
N GLY A 279 11.99 -18.28 20.84
CA GLY A 279 13.13 -19.18 20.71
C GLY A 279 14.06 -18.94 19.52
N VAL A 280 13.94 -17.88 18.73
CA VAL A 280 14.95 -17.54 17.69
C VAL A 280 15.22 -16.03 17.66
N GLN A 281 16.40 -15.59 18.13
CA GLN A 281 16.82 -14.18 18.10
C GLN A 281 18.11 -13.98 17.29
N GLN A 282 18.20 -12.88 16.55
CA GLN A 282 19.38 -12.54 15.75
C GLN A 282 20.27 -11.47 16.41
N TYR A 283 21.58 -11.63 16.29
CA TYR A 283 22.59 -10.69 16.77
C TYR A 283 23.61 -10.40 15.67
N LEU A 284 24.14 -9.18 15.70
CA LEU A 284 25.18 -8.70 14.82
C LEU A 284 26.48 -8.64 15.62
N LEU A 285 27.44 -9.46 15.21
CA LEU A 285 28.78 -9.49 15.75
C LEU A 285 29.72 -8.77 14.78
N THR A 286 30.34 -7.66 15.22
CA THR A 286 31.19 -6.82 14.37
C THR A 286 32.63 -6.81 14.88
N PHE A 287 33.60 -7.11 14.02
CA PHE A 287 35.03 -7.12 14.36
C PHE A 287 35.92 -6.80 13.16
N ILE A 288 37.19 -6.49 13.43
CA ILE A 288 38.21 -6.24 12.41
C ILE A 288 39.08 -7.49 12.24
N THR A 289 39.13 -8.06 11.04
CA THR A 289 40.03 -9.19 10.72
C THR A 289 41.46 -8.71 10.40
N ARG A 290 42.46 -9.58 10.61
CA ARG A 290 43.85 -9.35 10.19
C ARG A 290 44.17 -9.99 8.83
N ALA A 291 43.20 -10.65 8.20
CA ALA A 291 43.39 -11.24 6.87
C ALA A 291 43.73 -10.16 5.82
N PRO A 292 44.59 -10.46 4.83
CA PRO A 292 44.85 -9.57 3.72
C PRO A 292 43.64 -9.50 2.76
N ALA A 293 43.48 -8.36 2.09
CA ALA A 293 42.52 -8.17 0.99
C ALA A 293 43.03 -8.82 -0.32
N ASP A 294 43.30 -10.11 -0.31
CA ASP A 294 44.00 -10.81 -1.40
C ASP A 294 43.06 -11.52 -2.39
N GLY A 295 41.75 -11.51 -2.14
CA GLY A 295 40.75 -12.19 -2.97
C GLY A 295 40.57 -13.67 -2.66
N ASN A 296 41.30 -14.21 -1.68
CA ASN A 296 41.20 -15.60 -1.25
C ASN A 296 40.12 -15.78 -0.17
N LEU A 297 39.80 -17.05 0.09
CA LEU A 297 38.97 -17.44 1.23
C LEU A 297 39.82 -17.44 2.49
N HIS A 298 39.37 -16.72 3.50
CA HIS A 298 39.90 -16.74 4.85
C HIS A 298 38.88 -17.32 5.81
N GLN A 299 39.32 -17.61 7.03
CA GLN A 299 38.45 -18.19 8.05
C GLN A 299 38.61 -17.48 9.39
N TYR A 300 37.52 -17.42 10.14
CA TYR A 300 37.53 -17.09 11.56
C TYR A 300 36.78 -18.16 12.34
N THR A 301 37.06 -18.26 13.64
CA THR A 301 36.39 -19.20 14.54
C THR A 301 35.58 -18.44 15.58
N LEU A 302 34.31 -18.82 15.72
CA LEU A 302 33.45 -18.37 16.82
C LEU A 302 33.38 -19.46 17.89
N LEU A 303 33.68 -19.06 19.12
CA LEU A 303 33.48 -19.85 20.33
C LEU A 303 32.32 -19.23 21.10
N TYR A 304 31.38 -20.07 21.55
CA TYR A 304 30.27 -19.66 22.41
C TYR A 304 30.19 -20.59 23.62
N ARG A 305 30.45 -20.06 24.81
CA ARG A 305 30.53 -20.82 26.09
C ARG A 305 31.33 -22.13 25.93
N ASP A 306 30.72 -23.27 26.29
CA ASP A 306 31.31 -24.61 26.23
C ASP A 306 30.94 -25.37 24.94
N GLU A 307 30.42 -24.68 23.92
CA GLU A 307 30.05 -25.31 22.64
C GLU A 307 31.28 -25.56 21.73
N PRO A 308 31.17 -26.54 20.80
CA PRO A 308 32.21 -26.75 19.81
C PRO A 308 32.49 -25.48 18.97
N PRO A 309 33.76 -25.20 18.62
CA PRO A 309 34.11 -24.09 17.75
C PRO A 309 33.41 -24.16 16.40
N VAL A 310 32.81 -23.06 15.98
CA VAL A 310 32.24 -22.90 14.63
C VAL A 310 33.25 -22.16 13.77
N VAL A 311 33.74 -22.81 12.72
CA VAL A 311 34.69 -22.23 11.76
C VAL A 311 33.91 -21.71 10.55
N ILE A 312 34.07 -20.43 10.23
CA ILE A 312 33.36 -19.78 9.13
C ILE A 312 34.37 -19.27 8.11
N ASN A 313 34.15 -19.65 6.85
CA ASN A 313 34.92 -19.17 5.72
C ASN A 313 34.24 -17.94 5.11
N TYR A 314 35.03 -16.93 4.75
CA TYR A 314 34.55 -15.72 4.09
C TYR A 314 35.52 -15.29 2.98
N PRO A 315 35.01 -14.69 1.90
CA PRO A 315 35.86 -14.15 0.84
C PRO A 315 36.43 -12.78 1.25
N ALA A 316 37.75 -12.63 1.26
CA ALA A 316 38.34 -11.29 1.34
C ALA A 316 38.17 -10.58 -0.01
N PRO A 317 37.85 -9.27 -0.04
CA PRO A 317 37.83 -8.54 -1.28
C PRO A 317 39.24 -8.54 -1.88
N GLY A 318 39.36 -8.92 -3.15
CA GLY A 318 40.62 -8.76 -3.85
C GLY A 318 40.90 -7.28 -4.05
N VAL A 319 42.06 -6.80 -3.62
CA VAL A 319 42.63 -5.59 -4.22
C VAL A 319 42.84 -5.94 -5.69
N ALA A 320 41.92 -5.50 -6.56
CA ALA A 320 42.20 -5.48 -7.98
C ALA A 320 43.54 -4.76 -8.12
N PRO A 321 44.59 -5.39 -8.66
CA PRO A 321 45.87 -4.72 -8.80
C PRO A 321 45.58 -3.43 -9.55
N SER A 322 45.98 -2.30 -8.99
CA SER A 322 45.93 -0.98 -9.63
C SER A 322 46.92 -0.89 -10.81
N GLY A 323 47.22 -2.02 -11.44
CA GLY A 323 47.93 -2.13 -12.72
C GLY A 323 46.93 -2.07 -13.84
N GLY A 324 47.10 -1.10 -14.75
CA GLY A 324 46.31 -0.93 -15.97
C GLY A 324 46.33 -2.16 -16.88
N GLY A 325 45.52 -3.16 -16.54
CA GLY A 325 45.18 -4.27 -17.41
C GLY A 325 44.14 -3.80 -18.42
N ASN A 326 44.51 -3.82 -19.70
CA ASN A 326 43.66 -3.46 -20.83
C ASN A 326 42.26 -4.08 -20.70
N PHE A 327 41.28 -3.28 -20.28
CA PHE A 327 39.85 -3.62 -20.25
C PHE A 327 39.39 -4.26 -21.56
N PHE A 328 39.95 -3.81 -22.70
CA PHE A 328 39.69 -4.38 -24.02
C PHE A 328 40.14 -5.84 -24.21
N ALA A 329 41.14 -6.34 -23.48
CA ALA A 329 41.66 -7.69 -23.68
C ALA A 329 40.76 -8.78 -23.06
N ASN A 330 40.10 -8.49 -21.92
CA ASN A 330 39.23 -9.47 -21.24
C ASN A 330 37.75 -9.33 -21.58
N TYR A 331 37.31 -8.17 -22.07
CA TYR A 331 35.88 -7.89 -22.28
C TYR A 331 35.48 -7.70 -23.75
N TRP A 332 36.37 -7.95 -24.72
CA TRP A 332 36.03 -7.82 -26.16
C TRP A 332 34.87 -8.72 -26.59
N TRP A 333 34.68 -9.88 -25.95
CA TRP A 333 33.56 -10.79 -26.22
C TRP A 333 32.20 -10.20 -25.79
N LEU A 334 32.15 -9.29 -24.82
CA LEU A 334 30.90 -8.60 -24.44
C LEU A 334 30.41 -7.67 -25.54
N ILE A 335 31.32 -7.08 -26.33
CA ILE A 335 30.97 -6.25 -27.49
C ILE A 335 30.24 -7.09 -28.55
N PHE A 336 30.66 -8.35 -28.75
CA PHE A 336 29.97 -9.27 -29.67
C PHE A 336 28.58 -9.67 -29.17
N ILE A 337 28.39 -9.83 -27.86
CA ILE A 337 27.08 -10.13 -27.27
C ILE A 337 26.14 -8.93 -27.42
N VAL A 338 26.59 -7.74 -27.04
CA VAL A 338 25.78 -6.51 -27.17
C VAL A 338 25.48 -6.22 -28.64
N GLY A 339 26.46 -6.37 -29.53
CA GLY A 339 26.27 -6.22 -30.98
C GLY A 339 25.28 -7.22 -31.57
N GLY A 340 25.35 -8.49 -31.15
CA GLY A 340 24.39 -9.53 -31.56
C GLY A 340 22.97 -9.24 -31.08
N LEU A 341 22.82 -8.68 -29.87
CA LEU A 341 21.53 -8.33 -29.30
C LEU A 341 20.89 -7.14 -30.04
N VAL A 342 21.70 -6.12 -30.37
CA VAL A 342 21.25 -4.97 -31.17
C VAL A 342 20.88 -5.39 -32.61
N LEU A 343 21.68 -6.24 -33.25
CA LEU A 343 21.37 -6.77 -34.58
C LEU A 343 20.13 -7.67 -34.58
N GLY A 344 19.94 -8.47 -33.54
CA GLY A 344 18.75 -9.29 -33.35
C GLY A 344 17.48 -8.45 -33.18
N LEU A 345 17.56 -7.37 -32.38
CA LEU A 345 16.46 -6.41 -32.21
C LEU A 345 16.17 -5.66 -33.52
N ALA A 346 17.19 -5.22 -34.25
CA ALA A 346 17.02 -4.56 -35.54
C ALA A 346 16.38 -5.49 -36.59
N TYR A 347 16.80 -6.76 -36.64
CA TYR A 347 16.20 -7.77 -37.52
C TYR A 347 14.74 -8.06 -37.15
N TYR A 348 14.44 -8.15 -35.85
CA TYR A 348 13.08 -8.34 -35.36
C TYR A 348 12.16 -7.18 -35.77
N TYR A 349 12.57 -5.93 -35.54
CA TYR A 349 11.81 -4.74 -35.95
C TYR A 349 11.63 -4.66 -37.48
N TYR A 350 12.66 -5.02 -38.26
CA TYR A 350 12.56 -5.05 -39.72
C TYR A 350 11.53 -6.08 -40.21
N ASN A 351 11.50 -7.26 -39.60
CA ASN A 351 10.56 -8.32 -39.98
C ASN A 351 9.12 -7.97 -39.56
N GLU A 352 8.92 -7.36 -38.39
CA GLU A 352 7.60 -6.89 -37.96
C GLU A 352 7.07 -5.78 -38.89
N MET A 353 7.94 -4.90 -39.38
CA MET A 353 7.55 -3.84 -40.33
C MET A 353 7.17 -4.40 -41.71
N GLN A 354 7.81 -5.48 -42.17
CA GLN A 354 7.45 -6.16 -43.43
C GLN A 354 6.08 -6.82 -43.35
N ILE A 355 5.76 -7.48 -42.23
CA ILE A 355 4.44 -8.13 -42.03
C ILE A 355 3.33 -7.08 -42.03
N ARG A 356 3.51 -5.96 -41.32
CA ARG A 356 2.51 -4.88 -41.30
C ARG A 356 2.25 -4.27 -42.68
N ARG A 357 3.27 -4.16 -43.53
CA ARG A 357 3.08 -3.69 -44.91
C ARG A 357 2.26 -4.65 -45.75
N GLN A 358 2.42 -5.96 -45.56
CA GLN A 358 1.59 -6.95 -46.24
C GLN A 358 0.13 -6.87 -45.77
N GLU A 359 -0.10 -6.69 -44.47
CA GLU A 359 -1.46 -6.51 -43.93
C GLU A 359 -2.11 -5.20 -44.44
N GLU A 360 -1.34 -4.12 -44.56
CA GLU A 360 -1.82 -2.85 -45.14
C GLU A 360 -2.15 -3.00 -46.63
N ASP A 361 -1.28 -3.64 -47.42
CA ASP A 361 -1.52 -3.89 -48.85
C ASP A 361 -2.74 -4.80 -49.07
N GLU A 362 -2.93 -5.83 -48.23
CA GLU A 362 -4.11 -6.70 -48.25
C GLU A 362 -5.39 -5.95 -47.86
N ALA A 363 -5.33 -5.10 -46.83
CA ALA A 363 -6.47 -4.28 -46.41
C ALA A 363 -6.86 -3.24 -47.48
N GLU A 364 -5.89 -2.62 -48.15
CA GLU A 364 -6.14 -1.69 -49.27
C GLU A 364 -6.74 -2.42 -50.48
N ALA A 365 -6.28 -3.64 -50.78
CA ALA A 365 -6.84 -4.46 -51.84
C ALA A 365 -8.29 -4.89 -51.56
N GLU A 366 -8.61 -5.28 -50.32
CA GLU A 366 -9.99 -5.59 -49.91
C GLU A 366 -10.91 -4.37 -50.01
N LEU A 367 -10.43 -3.19 -49.60
CA LEU A 367 -11.19 -1.95 -49.66
C LEU A 367 -11.47 -1.54 -51.11
N MET A 368 -10.49 -1.69 -52.01
CA MET A 368 -10.71 -1.48 -53.44
C MET A 368 -11.69 -2.48 -54.05
N ALA A 369 -11.65 -3.75 -53.66
CA ALA A 369 -12.59 -4.76 -54.12
C ALA A 369 -14.03 -4.43 -53.69
N GLN A 370 -14.23 -3.98 -52.44
CA GLN A 370 -15.54 -3.54 -51.95
C GLN A 370 -16.06 -2.31 -52.71
N GLN A 371 -15.21 -1.32 -52.99
CA GLN A 371 -15.59 -0.15 -53.78
C GLN A 371 -15.97 -0.52 -55.22
N GLU A 372 -15.29 -1.51 -55.83
CA GLU A 372 -15.65 -1.97 -57.17
C GLU A 372 -16.99 -2.71 -57.17
N GLU A 373 -17.27 -3.54 -56.16
CA GLU A 373 -18.55 -4.22 -56.02
C GLU A 373 -19.70 -3.23 -55.79
N GLU A 374 -19.48 -2.21 -54.96
CA GLU A 374 -20.48 -1.15 -54.73
C GLU A 374 -20.75 -0.35 -56.00
N LYS A 375 -19.71 0.03 -56.76
CA LYS A 375 -19.88 0.67 -58.08
C LYS A 375 -20.68 -0.19 -59.04
N ARG A 376 -20.44 -1.51 -59.08
CA ARG A 376 -21.21 -2.44 -59.91
C ARG A 376 -22.68 -2.51 -59.47
N ARG A 377 -22.96 -2.54 -58.16
CA ARG A 377 -24.34 -2.51 -57.64
C ARG A 377 -25.06 -1.22 -58.00
N ILE A 378 -24.41 -0.06 -57.83
CA ILE A 378 -24.97 1.24 -58.21
C ILE A 378 -25.24 1.29 -59.72
N GLN A 379 -24.33 0.78 -60.56
CA GLN A 379 -24.52 0.75 -62.00
C GLN A 379 -25.69 -0.15 -62.43
N GLN A 380 -25.85 -1.31 -61.78
CA GLN A 380 -27.00 -2.19 -61.99
C GLN A 380 -28.32 -1.56 -61.56
N GLN A 381 -28.35 -0.85 -60.42
CA GLN A 381 -29.53 -0.12 -59.98
C GLN A 381 -29.88 1.03 -60.95
N ALA A 382 -28.87 1.76 -61.43
CA ALA A 382 -29.08 2.82 -62.42
C ALA A 382 -29.62 2.26 -63.75
N SER A 383 -29.14 1.11 -64.22
CA SER A 383 -29.67 0.51 -65.45
C SER A 383 -31.12 0.04 -65.29
N GLN A 384 -31.48 -0.55 -64.15
CA GLN A 384 -32.87 -0.91 -63.84
C GLN A 384 -33.78 0.32 -63.76
N GLN A 385 -33.31 1.43 -63.18
CA GLN A 385 -34.07 2.68 -63.15
C GLN A 385 -34.30 3.24 -64.55
N VAL A 386 -33.28 3.26 -65.41
CA VAL A 386 -33.43 3.72 -66.80
C VAL A 386 -34.41 2.85 -67.58
N GLU A 387 -34.39 1.54 -67.35
CA GLU A 387 -35.30 0.60 -68.02
C GLU A 387 -36.75 0.80 -67.55
N SER A 388 -36.98 0.93 -66.24
CA SER A 388 -38.32 1.24 -65.70
C SER A 388 -38.84 2.61 -66.15
N LEU A 389 -37.97 3.62 -66.30
CA LEU A 389 -38.34 4.93 -66.85
C LEU A 389 -38.67 4.85 -68.35
N ARG A 390 -37.99 3.98 -69.11
CA ARG A 390 -38.35 3.72 -70.52
C ARG A 390 -39.72 3.07 -70.61
N GLU A 391 -40.01 2.07 -69.79
CA GLU A 391 -41.32 1.42 -69.76
C GLU A 391 -42.43 2.41 -69.38
N GLN A 392 -42.20 3.27 -68.39
CA GLN A 392 -43.15 4.33 -68.03
C GLN A 392 -43.40 5.30 -69.19
N ASN A 393 -42.36 5.71 -69.91
CA ASN A 393 -42.51 6.59 -71.07
C ASN A 393 -43.30 5.94 -72.21
N ILE A 394 -43.06 4.64 -72.46
CA ILE A 394 -43.83 3.89 -73.47
C ILE A 394 -45.31 3.82 -73.05
N ARG A 395 -45.60 3.48 -71.79
CA ARG A 395 -46.98 3.45 -71.28
C ARG A 395 -47.65 4.82 -71.35
N LEU A 396 -46.92 5.90 -71.06
CA LEU A 396 -47.42 7.27 -71.18
C LEU A 396 -47.73 7.63 -72.64
N GLN A 397 -46.87 7.25 -73.60
CA GLN A 397 -47.15 7.44 -75.02
C GLN A 397 -48.39 6.66 -75.48
N GLU A 398 -48.58 5.44 -74.99
CA GLU A 398 -49.78 4.65 -75.28
C GLU A 398 -51.04 5.31 -74.69
N GLN A 399 -50.98 5.80 -73.45
CA GLN A 399 -52.08 6.55 -72.84
C GLN A 399 -52.38 7.85 -73.58
N LEU A 400 -51.36 8.56 -74.05
CA LEU A 400 -51.54 9.77 -74.85
C LEU A 400 -52.19 9.45 -76.19
N ARG A 401 -51.74 8.40 -76.89
CA ARG A 401 -52.39 7.95 -78.13
C ARG A 401 -53.84 7.54 -77.90
N PHE A 402 -54.12 6.84 -76.80
CA PHE A 402 -55.49 6.47 -76.44
C PHE A 402 -56.36 7.70 -76.16
N LYS A 403 -55.83 8.67 -75.41
CA LYS A 403 -56.52 9.94 -75.14
C LYS A 403 -56.70 10.79 -76.39
N GLU A 404 -55.75 10.83 -77.31
CA GLU A 404 -55.89 11.53 -78.59
C GLU A 404 -56.97 10.90 -79.45
N GLN A 405 -57.08 9.57 -79.47
CA GLN A 405 -58.19 8.88 -80.13
C GLN A 405 -59.53 9.17 -79.44
N GLU A 406 -59.56 9.24 -78.10
CA GLU A 406 -60.78 9.59 -77.37
C GLU A 406 -61.18 11.05 -77.57
N LEU A 407 -60.21 11.98 -77.62
CA LEU A 407 -60.41 13.39 -77.94
C LEU A 407 -60.87 13.58 -79.38
N ALA A 408 -60.29 12.86 -80.35
CA ALA A 408 -60.79 12.85 -81.73
C ALA A 408 -62.24 12.35 -81.81
N ARG A 409 -62.64 11.45 -80.91
CA ARG A 409 -64.02 10.97 -80.78
C ARG A 409 -64.96 11.95 -80.08
N LYS A 410 -64.44 12.84 -79.23
CA LYS A 410 -65.19 13.85 -78.47
C LYS A 410 -65.28 15.22 -79.17
N ILE A 411 -64.63 15.42 -80.32
CA ILE A 411 -64.68 16.68 -81.12
C ILE A 411 -65.97 16.79 -81.97
N GLU A 412 -66.94 15.88 -81.86
CA GLU A 412 -68.23 15.97 -82.57
C GLU A 412 -69.35 16.71 -81.79
N GLU A 413 -69.12 17.18 -80.54
CA GLU A 413 -70.10 18.00 -79.80
C GLU A 413 -69.46 19.25 -79.14
N VAL A 414 -69.72 20.41 -79.75
CA VAL A 414 -69.46 21.81 -79.34
C VAL A 414 -70.82 22.36 -78.83
N PRO A 415 -70.98 23.23 -77.78
CA PRO A 415 -70.42 24.61 -77.65
C PRO A 415 -70.04 25.06 -76.21
N THR A 416 -69.08 25.97 -75.90
CA THR A 416 -68.78 27.41 -76.17
C THR A 416 -69.03 28.32 -74.91
N VAL A 417 -68.11 29.28 -74.67
CA VAL A 417 -68.23 30.61 -73.96
C VAL A 417 -67.81 30.68 -72.44
N VAL A 418 -66.61 31.17 -71.98
CA VAL A 418 -66.00 32.57 -71.85
C VAL A 418 -66.25 33.20 -70.43
N PRO A 419 -65.47 34.15 -69.83
CA PRO A 419 -64.00 34.34 -69.70
C PRO A 419 -63.49 35.03 -68.37
N SER A 420 -62.15 35.20 -68.29
CA SER A 420 -61.37 36.32 -67.70
C SER A 420 -61.20 36.53 -66.18
N GLN A 421 -59.93 36.56 -65.73
CA GLN A 421 -59.28 37.73 -65.09
C GLN A 421 -57.74 37.56 -65.08
N LYS A 422 -57.02 38.68 -65.20
CA LYS A 422 -55.57 38.80 -65.45
C LYS A 422 -54.85 39.48 -64.26
N ILE A 423 -53.68 38.93 -63.90
CA ILE A 423 -52.37 39.58 -63.61
C ILE A 423 -52.23 40.52 -62.40
N ASP A 424 -51.28 40.23 -61.48
CA ASP A 424 -50.01 41.00 -61.33
C ASP A 424 -48.94 40.30 -60.42
N PRO A 425 -47.64 40.63 -60.57
CA PRO A 425 -46.47 39.94 -60.01
C PRO A 425 -45.83 40.65 -58.78
N LYS A 426 -44.74 40.05 -58.27
CA LYS A 426 -43.71 40.52 -57.30
C LYS A 426 -43.74 39.80 -55.94
N ASN A 427 -42.72 38.99 -55.68
CA ASN A 427 -41.71 39.29 -54.65
C ASN A 427 -40.54 38.30 -54.67
N THR A 428 -39.39 38.84 -55.05
CA THR A 428 -38.02 38.41 -54.72
C THR A 428 -37.73 38.74 -53.24
N ILE A 429 -36.80 38.02 -52.57
CA ILE A 429 -35.70 38.57 -51.72
C ILE A 429 -34.88 37.45 -51.05
N ILE A 430 -33.58 37.75 -50.92
CA ILE A 430 -32.42 37.03 -50.37
C ILE A 430 -32.19 37.43 -48.89
N GLY A 431 -31.52 36.60 -48.07
CA GLY A 431 -30.83 37.01 -46.82
C GLY A 431 -30.23 35.78 -46.09
N SER A 432 -28.93 35.61 -45.86
CA SER A 432 -27.88 36.35 -45.12
C SER A 432 -27.87 36.09 -43.60
N GLY A 433 -26.70 35.68 -43.07
CA GLY A 433 -26.31 35.70 -41.64
C GLY A 433 -26.23 34.29 -41.02
N GLY A 434 -25.11 33.77 -40.49
CA GLY A 434 -23.95 34.41 -39.88
C GLY A 434 -24.07 34.38 -38.35
N GLY A 435 -23.58 33.31 -37.70
CA GLY A 435 -23.56 33.17 -36.23
C GLY A 435 -22.72 31.99 -35.77
N ALA A 436 -21.59 32.30 -35.12
CA ALA A 436 -20.57 31.37 -34.62
C ALA A 436 -21.03 30.55 -33.38
N PRO A 437 -20.36 29.40 -33.10
CA PRO A 437 -20.75 28.47 -32.05
C PRO A 437 -20.35 28.92 -30.63
N VAL A 438 -21.21 28.60 -29.65
CA VAL A 438 -20.97 28.80 -28.21
C VAL A 438 -20.19 27.62 -27.64
N LEU A 439 -19.01 27.91 -27.09
CA LEU A 439 -18.20 27.02 -26.24
C LEU A 439 -18.85 26.88 -24.86
N LYS A 440 -19.10 25.64 -24.41
CA LYS A 440 -19.42 25.30 -23.02
C LYS A 440 -18.16 24.78 -22.34
N VAL A 441 -17.61 25.55 -21.41
CA VAL A 441 -16.59 25.09 -20.45
C VAL A 441 -17.29 24.79 -19.13
N VAL A 442 -17.19 23.55 -18.68
CA VAL A 442 -17.66 23.11 -17.36
C VAL A 442 -16.45 23.05 -16.44
N ALA A 443 -16.36 23.99 -15.51
CA ALA A 443 -15.46 23.91 -14.37
C ALA A 443 -16.28 23.49 -13.15
N GLY A 444 -16.04 22.28 -12.66
CA GLY A 444 -16.57 21.80 -11.39
C GLY A 444 -15.80 22.46 -10.24
N SER A 445 -16.55 23.08 -9.35
CA SER A 445 -16.08 23.69 -8.10
C SER A 445 -15.94 22.66 -6.98
N PHE A 446 -15.02 22.99 -6.07
CA PHE A 446 -14.62 22.35 -4.80
C PHE A 446 -15.72 21.69 -3.97
#